data_AF-A0A2D8BVU7-F1
#
_entry.id   AF-A0A2D8BVU7-F1
#
_cell.length_a   1.000
_cell.length_b   1.000
_cell.length_c   1.000
_cell.angle_alpha   90.00
_cell.angle_beta   90.00
_cell.angle_gamma   90.00
#
_symmetry.space_group_name_H-M   'P 1'
#
loop_
_entity.id
_entity.type
_entity.pdbx_description
1 polymer ?
#
loop_
_entity_poly.entity_id
_entity_poly.type
_entity_poly.pdbx_seq_one_letter_code
_entity_poly.pdbx_strand_id
1 'polypeptide(L)'
;MMINYDIAWNHYLKVTGANGAYNDNKFYFTDLKIQKTLPTEGYHVWHIEHGQGYANEPRAFVFSIYLNDVKEGGETEFLHFSKRVQPKAGRIVIWPAGFPYLHRGNPPLSGEKYILTSWMLLR
;
A
#
# COMPACT_ATOMS: atom_id res chain seq x y z
N MET A 1 4.79 -10.35 -14.18
CA MET A 1 4.67 -8.96 -14.68
C MET A 1 3.24 -8.49 -14.43
N MET A 2 3.04 -7.38 -13.73
CA MET A 2 1.73 -6.80 -13.46
C MET A 2 1.60 -5.49 -14.23
N ILE A 3 1.19 -5.57 -15.50
CA ILE A 3 1.28 -4.46 -16.48
C ILE A 3 0.69 -3.16 -15.94
N ASN A 4 -0.51 -3.21 -15.36
CA ASN A 4 -1.18 -2.01 -14.84
C ASN A 4 -0.44 -1.41 -13.63
N TYR A 5 0.17 -2.26 -12.80
CA TYR A 5 1.03 -1.79 -11.71
C TYR A 5 2.29 -1.13 -12.27
N ASP A 6 2.95 -1.73 -13.24
CA ASP A 6 4.20 -1.19 -13.81
C ASP A 6 3.96 0.20 -14.43
N ILE A 7 2.82 0.40 -15.09
CA ILE A 7 2.39 1.72 -15.58
C ILE A 7 2.19 2.70 -14.41
N ALA A 8 1.46 2.30 -13.37
CA ALA A 8 1.21 3.17 -12.21
C ALA A 8 2.49 3.51 -11.43
N TRP A 9 3.41 2.55 -11.27
CA TRP A 9 4.67 2.73 -10.56
C TRP A 9 5.62 3.67 -11.32
N ASN A 10 5.78 3.48 -12.63
CA ASN A 10 6.58 4.39 -13.46
C ASN A 10 6.01 5.81 -13.45
N HIS A 11 4.69 5.95 -13.53
CA HIS A 11 4.03 7.25 -13.39
C HIS A 11 4.29 7.84 -12.00
N TYR A 12 4.13 7.06 -10.92
CA TYR A 12 4.39 7.49 -9.54
C TYR A 12 5.82 8.01 -9.36
N LEU A 13 6.82 7.24 -9.81
CA LEU A 13 8.24 7.65 -9.76
C LEU A 13 8.47 8.98 -10.46
N LYS A 14 7.90 9.16 -11.66
CA LYS A 14 8.03 10.38 -12.45
C LYS A 14 7.40 11.60 -11.77
N VAL A 15 6.17 11.48 -11.26
CA VAL A 15 5.45 12.63 -10.70
C VAL A 15 5.92 13.03 -9.32
N THR A 16 6.45 12.09 -8.53
CA THR A 16 6.93 12.35 -7.17
C THR A 16 8.42 12.68 -7.11
N GLY A 17 9.19 12.37 -8.15
CA GLY A 17 10.65 12.47 -8.13
C GLY A 17 11.33 11.42 -7.23
N ALA A 18 10.59 10.38 -6.81
CA ALA A 18 11.08 9.36 -5.89
C ALA A 18 12.35 8.66 -6.40
N ASN A 19 12.48 8.42 -7.71
CA ASN A 19 13.69 7.79 -8.25
C ASN A 19 14.95 8.60 -7.94
N GLY A 20 14.92 9.92 -8.20
CA GLY A 20 16.02 10.82 -7.90
C GLY A 20 16.29 10.96 -6.41
N ALA A 21 15.24 10.97 -5.58
CA ALA A 21 15.38 11.00 -4.11
C ALA A 21 16.11 9.77 -3.54
N TYR A 22 16.09 8.65 -4.27
CA TYR A 22 16.82 7.42 -3.92
C TYR A 22 18.07 7.22 -4.78
N ASN A 23 18.65 8.28 -5.36
CA ASN A 23 19.86 8.23 -6.20
C ASN A 23 19.75 7.28 -7.40
N ASP A 24 18.56 7.21 -8.01
CA ASP A 24 18.23 6.31 -9.12
C ASP A 24 18.53 4.82 -8.84
N ASN A 25 18.58 4.44 -7.56
CA ASN A 25 18.74 3.05 -7.15
C ASN A 25 17.53 2.22 -7.59
N LYS A 26 17.82 0.96 -7.96
CA LYS A 26 16.78 0.00 -8.33
C LYS A 26 15.95 -0.37 -7.10
N PHE A 27 14.63 -0.42 -7.29
CA PHE A 27 13.70 -0.99 -6.33
C PHE A 27 13.40 -2.45 -6.65
N TYR A 28 13.26 -3.28 -5.62
CA TYR A 28 12.99 -4.71 -5.74
C TYR A 28 11.62 -5.05 -5.15
N PHE A 29 10.78 -5.76 -5.90
CA PHE A 29 9.54 -6.30 -5.35
C PHE A 29 9.84 -7.41 -4.37
N THR A 30 9.01 -7.51 -3.34
CA THR A 30 8.95 -8.70 -2.48
C THR A 30 7.83 -9.65 -2.92
N ASP A 31 7.53 -10.63 -2.07
CA ASP A 31 6.36 -11.48 -2.22
C ASP A 31 5.07 -10.66 -2.38
N LEU A 32 4.15 -11.21 -3.17
CA LEU A 32 2.78 -10.70 -3.31
C LEU A 32 1.90 -11.38 -2.27
N LYS A 33 1.19 -10.59 -1.48
CA LYS A 33 0.24 -11.09 -0.49
C LYS A 33 -1.18 -10.76 -0.91
N ILE A 34 -2.04 -11.78 -0.91
CA ILE A 34 -3.49 -11.59 -1.03
C ILE A 34 -4.07 -11.64 0.38
N GLN A 35 -4.94 -10.67 0.69
CA GLN A 35 -5.65 -10.63 1.95
C GLN A 35 -7.15 -10.51 1.69
N LYS A 36 -7.91 -11.40 2.33
CA LYS A 36 -9.36 -11.28 2.53
C LYS A 36 -9.62 -10.64 3.89
N THR A 37 -10.64 -9.80 3.98
CA THR A 37 -11.08 -9.20 5.25
C THR A 37 -12.60 -9.13 5.26
N LEU A 38 -13.20 -9.74 6.28
CA LEU A 38 -14.63 -9.68 6.56
C LEU A 38 -14.95 -8.52 7.53
N PRO A 39 -16.24 -8.19 7.75
CA PRO A 39 -16.60 -7.20 8.75
C PRO A 39 -16.04 -7.60 10.11
N THR A 40 -15.58 -6.62 10.88
CA THR A 40 -14.91 -6.79 12.19
C THR A 40 -13.51 -7.44 12.17
N GLU A 41 -13.02 -7.89 11.02
CA GLU A 41 -11.65 -8.40 10.86
C GLU A 41 -10.65 -7.33 10.42
N GLY A 42 -9.37 -7.68 10.37
CA GLY A 42 -8.31 -6.88 9.75
C GLY A 42 -7.32 -6.32 10.76
N TYR A 43 -6.33 -5.60 10.24
CA TYR A 43 -5.27 -5.01 11.06
C TYR A 43 -5.59 -3.54 11.36
N HIS A 44 -6.18 -3.32 12.53
CA HIS A 44 -6.71 -2.00 12.95
C HIS A 44 -5.67 -1.09 13.61
N VAL A 45 -4.47 -1.60 13.86
CA VAL A 45 -3.39 -0.85 14.50
C VAL A 45 -2.80 0.13 13.50
N TRP A 46 -2.63 1.37 13.92
CA TRP A 46 -1.88 2.37 13.16
C TRP A 46 -0.41 1.94 13.05
N HIS A 47 0.09 1.81 11.83
CA HIS A 47 1.45 1.33 11.59
C HIS A 47 2.09 1.99 10.37
N ILE A 48 3.40 1.83 10.29
CA ILE A 48 4.21 2.07 9.10
C ILE A 48 4.81 0.74 8.65
N GLU A 49 5.27 0.66 7.40
CA GLU A 49 5.83 -0.57 6.84
C GLU A 49 7.33 -0.73 7.10
N HIS A 50 8.00 0.32 7.57
CA HIS A 50 9.43 0.36 7.86
C HIS A 50 9.72 0.20 9.36
N GLY A 51 10.61 -0.73 9.71
CA GLY A 51 11.06 -0.96 11.10
C GLY A 51 12.59 -0.98 11.18
N GLN A 52 13.17 -0.02 11.90
CA GLN A 52 14.62 0.06 12.11
C GLN A 52 15.15 -1.19 12.84
N GLY A 53 16.17 -1.84 12.28
CA GLY A 53 16.76 -3.06 12.84
C GLY A 53 15.95 -4.34 12.66
N TYR A 54 14.84 -4.31 11.91
CA TYR A 54 14.01 -5.47 11.61
C TYR A 54 14.09 -5.86 10.13
N ALA A 55 13.58 -7.05 9.78
CA ALA A 55 13.59 -7.54 8.40
C ALA A 55 12.84 -6.64 7.40
N ASN A 56 11.95 -5.77 7.87
CA ASN A 56 11.20 -4.82 7.06
C ASN A 56 11.87 -3.44 6.94
N GLU A 57 13.06 -3.24 7.51
CA GLU A 57 13.89 -2.03 7.33
C GLU A 57 14.14 -1.66 5.86
N PRO A 58 14.38 -2.59 4.92
CA PRO A 58 14.69 -2.22 3.53
C PRO A 58 13.50 -1.66 2.72
N ARG A 59 12.27 -1.69 3.25
CA ARG A 59 11.08 -1.25 2.53
C ARG A 59 11.12 0.28 2.34
N ALA A 60 11.15 0.73 1.09
CA ALA A 60 11.03 2.14 0.73
C ALA A 60 9.58 2.52 0.44
N PHE A 61 8.84 1.66 -0.25
CA PHE A 61 7.44 1.88 -0.60
C PHE A 61 6.61 0.64 -0.36
N VAL A 62 5.30 0.86 -0.29
CA VAL A 62 4.27 -0.17 -0.25
C VAL A 62 3.21 0.18 -1.28
N PHE A 63 2.56 -0.85 -1.82
CA PHE A 63 1.37 -0.68 -2.62
C PHE A 63 0.28 -1.67 -2.24
N SER A 64 -0.95 -1.24 -2.48
CA SER A 64 -2.13 -2.10 -2.38
C SER A 64 -3.02 -1.90 -3.60
N ILE A 65 -3.49 -3.01 -4.15
CA ILE A 65 -4.46 -3.08 -5.24
C ILE A 65 -5.75 -3.64 -4.66
N TYR A 66 -6.85 -2.89 -4.79
CA TYR A 66 -8.16 -3.42 -4.43
C TYR A 66 -8.66 -4.34 -5.53
N LEU A 67 -9.01 -5.58 -5.16
CA LEU A 67 -9.42 -6.62 -6.10
C LEU A 67 -10.94 -6.64 -6.32
N ASN A 68 -11.70 -5.93 -5.48
CA ASN A 68 -13.14 -5.75 -5.61
C ASN A 68 -13.59 -4.38 -5.09
N ASP A 69 -14.80 -3.99 -5.44
CA ASP A 69 -15.48 -2.82 -4.86
C ASP A 69 -15.99 -3.13 -3.45
N VAL A 70 -15.85 -2.18 -2.54
CA VAL A 70 -16.51 -2.21 -1.22
C VAL A 70 -17.42 -1.00 -1.13
N LYS A 71 -18.71 -1.23 -0.86
CA LYS A 71 -19.73 -0.19 -0.85
C LYS A 71 -19.55 0.79 0.32
N GLU A 72 -19.29 0.26 1.52
CA GLU A 72 -19.18 1.04 2.76
C GLU A 72 -18.06 0.50 3.65
N GLY A 73 -17.25 1.41 4.19
CA GLY A 73 -16.03 1.07 4.94
C GLY A 73 -14.93 0.49 4.04
N GLY A 74 -14.02 -0.28 4.64
CA GLY A 74 -12.97 -0.98 3.91
C GLY A 74 -11.78 -0.11 3.50
N GLU A 75 -11.74 1.16 3.86
CA GLU A 75 -10.75 2.12 3.37
C GLU A 75 -9.33 1.77 3.82
N THR A 76 -8.35 2.21 3.04
CA THR A 76 -7.01 2.46 3.60
C THR A 76 -6.99 3.91 4.09
N GLU A 77 -6.74 4.09 5.38
CA GLU A 77 -6.78 5.40 6.04
C GLU A 77 -5.37 5.84 6.42
N PHE A 78 -5.04 7.11 6.15
CA PHE A 78 -3.76 7.72 6.46
C PHE A 78 -3.95 8.83 7.50
N LEU A 79 -3.41 8.63 8.71
CA LEU A 79 -3.73 9.46 9.87
C LEU A 79 -3.34 10.93 9.68
N HIS A 80 -2.10 11.20 9.26
CA HIS A 80 -1.55 12.55 9.20
C HIS A 80 -2.02 13.38 8.00
N PHE A 81 -2.76 12.79 7.06
CA PHE A 81 -3.18 13.43 5.82
C PHE A 81 -4.69 13.64 5.72
N SER A 82 -5.44 13.26 6.76
CA SER A 82 -6.91 13.25 6.76
C SER A 82 -7.47 12.57 5.50
N LYS A 83 -6.82 11.49 5.05
CA LYS A 83 -7.11 10.83 3.77
C LYS A 83 -7.60 9.42 3.99
N ARG A 84 -8.72 9.10 3.35
CA ARG A 84 -9.25 7.74 3.23
C ARG A 84 -9.36 7.38 1.76
N VAL A 85 -8.88 6.19 1.40
CA VAL A 85 -8.98 5.66 0.04
C VAL A 85 -10.00 4.53 0.04
N GLN A 86 -11.15 4.76 -0.59
CA GLN A 86 -12.20 3.75 -0.74
C GLN A 86 -11.72 2.60 -1.62
N PRO A 87 -12.01 1.33 -1.28
CA PRO A 87 -11.79 0.21 -2.19
C PRO A 87 -12.63 0.35 -3.46
N LYS A 88 -11.95 0.34 -4.60
CA LYS A 88 -12.56 0.27 -5.92
C LYS A 88 -11.74 -0.72 -6.74
N ALA A 89 -12.37 -1.70 -7.38
CA ALA A 89 -11.72 -2.73 -8.16
C ALA A 89 -10.71 -2.11 -9.15
N GLY A 90 -9.48 -2.63 -9.13
CA GLY A 90 -8.37 -2.17 -9.97
C GLY A 90 -7.68 -0.88 -9.51
N ARG A 91 -8.16 -0.19 -8.46
CA ARG A 91 -7.47 0.97 -7.88
C ARG A 91 -6.18 0.53 -7.21
N ILE A 92 -5.09 1.18 -7.59
CA ILE A 92 -3.75 1.00 -7.03
C ILE A 92 -3.44 2.20 -6.13
N VAL A 93 -2.98 1.93 -4.91
CA VAL A 93 -2.53 2.93 -3.95
C VAL A 93 -1.06 2.66 -3.68
N ILE A 94 -0.21 3.68 -3.79
CA ILE A 94 1.25 3.59 -3.60
C ILE A 94 1.65 4.69 -2.61
N TRP A 95 2.45 4.34 -1.60
CA TRP A 95 2.96 5.30 -0.62
C TRP A 95 4.32 4.88 -0.05
N PRO A 96 5.13 5.81 0.49
CA PRO A 96 6.36 5.49 1.21
C PRO A 96 6.10 4.63 2.45
N ALA A 97 7.01 3.71 2.74
CA ALA A 97 6.90 2.76 3.84
C ALA A 97 7.12 3.38 5.23
N GLY A 98 7.77 4.54 5.29
CA GLY A 98 8.16 5.21 6.54
C GLY A 98 7.19 6.30 7.01
N PHE A 99 7.52 6.91 8.15
CA PHE A 99 6.85 8.13 8.62
C PHE A 99 6.99 9.26 7.57
N PRO A 100 5.95 10.10 7.33
CA PRO A 100 4.70 10.25 8.08
C PRO A 100 3.53 9.38 7.59
N TYR A 101 3.76 8.34 6.78
CA TYR A 101 2.69 7.51 6.18
C TYR A 101 2.13 6.45 7.13
N LEU A 102 1.80 6.87 8.34
CA LEU A 102 1.08 6.08 9.32
C LEU A 102 -0.33 5.78 8.80
N HIS A 103 -0.66 4.50 8.68
CA HIS A 103 -1.89 4.06 8.04
C HIS A 103 -2.48 2.82 8.70
N ARG A 104 -3.71 2.48 8.32
CA ARG A 104 -4.40 1.23 8.67
C ARG A 104 -5.37 0.81 7.59
N GLY A 105 -5.72 -0.48 7.59
CA GLY A 105 -6.81 -1.01 6.78
C GLY A 105 -8.08 -1.12 7.60
N ASN A 106 -9.11 -0.36 7.24
CA ASN A 106 -10.43 -0.49 7.85
C ASN A 106 -11.13 -1.77 7.31
N PRO A 107 -11.96 -2.43 8.13
CA PRO A 107 -12.82 -3.52 7.69
C PRO A 107 -13.93 -2.98 6.79
N PRO A 108 -14.46 -3.79 5.85
CA PRO A 108 -15.71 -3.47 5.21
C PRO A 108 -16.85 -3.47 6.25
N LEU A 109 -17.86 -2.60 6.09
CA LEU A 109 -19.05 -2.65 6.96
C LEU A 109 -20.00 -3.79 6.56
N SER A 110 -19.93 -4.24 5.30
CA SER A 110 -20.67 -5.39 4.79
C SER A 110 -19.92 -6.06 3.64
N GLY A 111 -20.21 -7.34 3.38
CA GLY A 111 -19.55 -8.10 2.31
C GLY A 111 -18.10 -8.45 2.64
N GLU A 112 -17.24 -8.43 1.64
CA GLU A 112 -15.85 -8.85 1.76
C GLU A 112 -14.91 -7.87 1.04
N LYS A 113 -13.71 -7.70 1.59
CA LYS A 113 -12.65 -6.89 1.00
C LYS A 113 -11.50 -7.80 0.60
N TYR A 114 -11.03 -7.65 -0.63
CA TYR A 114 -9.83 -8.30 -1.13
C TYR A 114 -8.79 -7.26 -1.55
N ILE A 115 -7.56 -7.45 -1.11
CA ILE A 115 -6.41 -6.69 -1.58
C ILE A 115 -5.29 -7.62 -2.03
N LEU A 116 -4.52 -7.14 -3.02
CA LEU A 116 -3.17 -7.61 -3.30
C LEU A 116 -2.21 -6.53 -2.80
N THR A 117 -1.24 -6.88 -1.97
CA THR A 117 -0.25 -5.95 -1.43
C THR A 117 1.16 -6.50 -1.55
N SER A 118 2.12 -5.59 -1.75
CA SER A 118 3.55 -5.89 -1.70
C SER A 118 4.35 -4.62 -1.46
N TRP A 119 5.66 -4.79 -1.33
CA TRP A 119 6.60 -3.75 -0.97
C TRP A 119 7.71 -3.61 -2.02
N MET A 120 8.27 -2.40 -2.09
CA MET A 120 9.43 -2.07 -2.89
C MET A 120 10.62 -1.87 -1.95
N LEU A 121 11.62 -2.75 -2.04
CA LEU A 121 12.83 -2.73 -1.22
C LEU A 121 13.97 -1.96 -1.90
N LEU A 122 14.89 -1.44 -1.08
CA LEU A 122 16.16 -0.85 -1.53
C LEU A 122 17.30 -1.88 -1.65
N ARG A 123 17.15 -3.06 -1.05
CA ARG A 123 18.11 -4.17 -1.04
C ARG A 123 17.41 -5.49 -0.76
#